data_AF-A0AAN8K1D7-F1
#
_entry.id   AF-A0AAN8K1D7-F1
#
_cell.length_a   1.000
_cell.length_b   1.000
_cell.length_c   1.000
_cell.angle_alpha   90.00
_cell.angle_beta   90.00
_cell.angle_gamma   90.00
#
_symmetry.space_group_name_H-M   'P 1'
#
loop_
_entity.id
_entity.type
_entity.pdbx_description
1 polymer ?
#
loop_
_entity_poly.entity_id
_entity_poly.type
_entity_poly.pdbx_seq_one_letter_code
_entity_poly.pdbx_strand_id
1 'polypeptide(L)'
;MDILKFQISYWIVGMMISRVDSATKEDRYNLYYELFVDSFYNPNLRPVETDADPLEVWATFTLISINEIKEKDQTLVAFGYMGLQWTDSFLAWNSTRFNGLEYIVVPQVRVWRPDIVIGNMVEKTTKLGFDEMPIRLINTGHVTWFPNILFQTACDINLQYYPFDTQVCTIQMNPLVSEINEIELHLGSNLDPLAEYGQNGQWELVHLNLEDTRDQYKSILKFELTLKRRRSFYIMNIILPVIFLSFMGNLVFALPAESGEKMSLTITILLAYVVYLTIISENMPQTSIHISLLAVYLTILVALSSISVLITTLVLRLHHKDDSIPVSDGIRNLIKFYRRCHCRSPKIVSIQKRVVTQVSAESVDDIQDPDDNVTWKGLAMSLDAFFFWLYLLITSLSTVVILLLMLT
;
A
#
# COMPACT_ATOMS: atom_id res chain seq x y z
N MET A 1 41.69 -53.79 -57.01
CA MET A 1 41.54 -53.46 -55.58
C MET A 1 42.16 -52.08 -55.27
N ASP A 2 42.23 -51.20 -56.29
CA ASP A 2 43.06 -49.98 -56.24
C ASP A 2 42.24 -48.69 -56.38
N ILE A 3 40.97 -48.80 -56.77
CA ILE A 3 40.07 -47.65 -56.93
C ILE A 3 39.46 -47.22 -55.58
N LEU A 4 39.23 -48.16 -54.66
CA LEU A 4 38.69 -47.86 -53.32
C LEU A 4 39.69 -47.14 -52.40
N LYS A 5 41.01 -47.34 -52.60
CA LYS A 5 42.04 -46.67 -51.79
C LYS A 5 42.18 -45.18 -52.13
N PHE A 6 41.88 -44.80 -53.37
CA PHE A 6 42.02 -43.42 -53.86
C PHE A 6 40.85 -42.51 -53.45
N GLN A 7 39.65 -43.08 -53.27
CA GLN A 7 38.49 -42.33 -52.78
C GLN A 7 38.56 -42.06 -51.27
N ILE A 8 39.12 -42.99 -50.48
CA ILE A 8 39.27 -42.82 -49.03
C ILE A 8 40.34 -41.77 -48.70
N SER A 9 41.43 -41.67 -49.48
CA SER A 9 42.42 -40.61 -49.28
C SER A 9 41.87 -39.22 -49.58
N TYR A 10 40.94 -39.06 -50.54
CA TYR A 10 40.32 -37.77 -50.83
C TYR A 10 39.34 -37.32 -49.74
N TRP A 11 38.67 -38.25 -49.05
CA TRP A 11 37.84 -37.92 -47.88
C TRP A 11 38.67 -37.64 -46.62
N ILE A 12 39.83 -38.29 -46.45
CA ILE A 12 40.72 -38.03 -45.31
C ILE A 12 41.55 -36.74 -45.51
N VAL A 13 41.89 -36.38 -46.75
CA VAL A 13 42.60 -35.11 -47.07
C VAL A 13 41.63 -33.93 -47.23
N GLY A 14 40.36 -34.19 -47.58
CA GLY A 14 39.27 -33.20 -47.53
C GLY A 14 38.77 -32.88 -46.11
N MET A 15 39.08 -33.75 -45.14
CA MET A 15 39.14 -33.42 -43.71
C MET A 15 40.47 -32.76 -43.34
N MET A 16 41.03 -31.91 -44.21
CA MET A 16 41.81 -30.77 -43.72
C MET A 16 40.84 -29.92 -42.93
N ILE A 17 40.81 -30.23 -41.64
CA ILE A 17 40.37 -29.43 -40.51
C ILE A 17 40.49 -27.96 -40.92
N SER A 18 39.39 -27.37 -41.38
CA SER A 18 39.19 -25.95 -41.15
C SER A 18 39.24 -25.84 -39.64
N ARG A 19 40.42 -25.52 -39.09
CA ARG A 19 40.52 -25.13 -37.70
C ARG A 19 39.56 -23.97 -37.62
N VAL A 20 38.42 -24.21 -36.98
CA VAL A 20 37.66 -23.10 -36.43
C VAL A 20 38.60 -22.59 -35.37
N ASP A 21 39.40 -21.57 -35.72
CA ASP A 21 40.29 -20.90 -34.79
C ASP A 21 39.38 -20.35 -33.70
N SER A 22 39.39 -21.06 -32.58
CA SER A 22 38.60 -20.74 -31.40
C SER A 22 39.53 -20.09 -30.41
N ALA A 23 39.16 -18.90 -29.93
CA ALA A 23 39.90 -18.17 -28.91
C ALA A 23 40.35 -19.07 -27.76
N THR A 24 41.66 -19.09 -27.53
CA THR A 24 42.29 -19.82 -26.44
C THR A 24 42.29 -18.99 -25.15
N LYS A 25 42.68 -19.61 -24.04
CA LYS A 25 42.86 -18.89 -22.77
C LYS A 25 43.97 -17.84 -22.88
N GLU A 26 45.02 -18.13 -23.66
CA GLU A 26 46.14 -17.22 -23.89
C GLU A 26 45.70 -15.99 -24.67
N ASP A 27 44.85 -16.15 -25.70
CA ASP A 27 44.30 -15.02 -26.46
C ASP A 27 43.50 -14.06 -25.56
N ARG A 28 42.75 -14.61 -24.60
CA ARG A 28 42.02 -13.80 -23.60
C ARG A 28 42.95 -13.06 -22.65
N TYR A 29 44.05 -13.69 -22.21
CA TYR A 29 45.06 -13.01 -21.40
C TYR A 29 45.73 -11.89 -22.19
N ASN A 30 46.19 -12.17 -23.41
CA ASN A 30 46.84 -11.17 -24.26
C ASN A 30 45.93 -9.98 -24.54
N LEU A 31 44.66 -10.21 -24.88
CA LEU A 31 43.68 -9.15 -25.04
C LEU A 31 43.50 -8.34 -23.74
N TYR A 32 43.41 -9.01 -22.60
CA TYR A 32 43.25 -8.34 -21.31
C TYR A 32 44.44 -7.42 -20.98
N TYR A 33 45.67 -7.86 -21.23
CA TYR A 33 46.86 -7.03 -21.05
C TYR A 33 46.89 -5.86 -22.05
N GLU A 34 46.58 -6.11 -23.33
CA GLU A 34 46.50 -5.06 -24.36
C GLU A 34 45.49 -3.97 -23.98
N LEU A 35 44.32 -4.35 -23.45
CA LEU A 35 43.24 -3.40 -23.12
C LEU A 35 43.42 -2.66 -21.79
N PHE A 36 43.98 -3.28 -20.75
CA PHE A 36 43.94 -2.73 -19.38
C PHE A 36 45.30 -2.54 -18.71
N VAL A 37 46.40 -2.89 -19.38
CA VAL A 37 47.75 -2.77 -18.83
C VAL A 37 48.66 -2.00 -19.78
N ASP A 38 48.66 -2.38 -21.06
CA ASP A 38 49.54 -1.79 -22.07
C ASP A 38 48.93 -0.53 -22.69
N SER A 39 47.60 -0.40 -22.67
CA SER A 39 46.89 0.79 -23.10
C SER A 39 46.96 1.91 -22.04
N PHE A 40 46.76 3.16 -22.47
CA PHE A 40 46.57 4.30 -21.58
C PHE A 40 45.14 4.41 -21.02
N TYR A 41 44.40 3.31 -20.96
CA TYR A 41 43.02 3.32 -20.48
C TYR A 41 42.94 3.66 -18.99
N ASN A 42 42.10 4.62 -18.64
CA ASN A 42 41.84 5.00 -17.26
C ASN A 42 40.33 4.95 -16.98
N PRO A 43 39.84 4.04 -16.11
CA PRO A 43 38.41 3.89 -15.85
C PRO A 43 37.78 5.09 -15.11
N ASN A 44 38.57 6.08 -14.70
CA ASN A 44 38.05 7.31 -14.08
C ASN A 44 37.77 8.44 -15.09
N LEU A 45 38.12 8.25 -16.37
CA LEU A 45 37.94 9.25 -17.42
C LEU A 45 36.84 8.81 -18.38
N ARG A 46 35.96 9.74 -18.76
CA ARG A 46 34.85 9.50 -19.68
C ARG A 46 35.39 9.05 -21.06
N PRO A 47 34.88 7.95 -21.64
CA PRO A 47 35.42 7.38 -22.87
C PRO A 47 34.84 8.06 -24.12
N VAL A 48 35.19 9.33 -24.32
CA VAL A 48 34.86 10.10 -25.52
C VAL A 48 36.12 10.60 -26.20
N GLU A 49 36.11 10.71 -27.53
CA GLU A 49 37.25 11.27 -28.27
C GLU A 49 37.34 12.79 -28.10
N THR A 50 36.19 13.46 -28.03
CA THR A 50 36.08 14.91 -27.83
C THR A 50 35.20 15.19 -26.61
N ASP A 51 35.67 16.04 -25.70
CA ASP A 51 34.91 16.39 -24.48
C ASP A 51 33.58 17.11 -24.76
N ALA A 52 33.41 17.66 -25.97
CA ALA A 52 32.18 18.33 -26.38
C ALA A 52 31.03 17.37 -26.71
N ASP A 53 31.34 16.09 -27.00
CA ASP A 53 30.33 15.12 -27.40
C ASP A 53 29.70 14.45 -26.16
N PRO A 54 28.37 14.35 -26.07
CA PRO A 54 27.71 13.60 -25.01
C PRO A 54 27.92 12.10 -25.24
N LEU A 55 28.09 11.36 -24.14
CA LEU A 55 28.05 9.91 -24.18
C LEU A 55 26.60 9.44 -24.08
N GLU A 56 26.12 8.75 -25.11
CA GLU A 56 24.81 8.11 -25.09
C GLU A 56 24.84 6.86 -24.20
N VAL A 57 23.93 6.82 -23.22
CA VAL A 57 23.75 5.67 -22.31
C VAL A 57 22.31 5.18 -22.43
N TRP A 58 22.18 3.97 -22.94
CA TRP A 58 20.90 3.28 -23.08
C TRP A 58 20.59 2.54 -21.79
N ALA A 59 19.43 2.82 -21.22
CA ALA A 59 19.03 2.27 -19.96
C ALA A 59 17.70 1.53 -20.04
N THR A 60 17.64 0.39 -19.38
CA THR A 60 16.46 -0.46 -19.26
C THR A 60 16.23 -0.79 -17.80
N PHE A 61 14.99 -1.10 -17.47
CA PHE A 61 14.58 -1.49 -16.13
C PHE A 61 13.76 -2.77 -16.22
N THR A 62 14.04 -3.71 -15.34
CA THR A 62 13.27 -4.94 -15.19
C THR A 62 12.85 -5.08 -13.75
N LEU A 63 11.54 -5.04 -13.52
CA LEU A 63 10.94 -5.19 -12.20
C LEU A 63 10.75 -6.68 -11.90
N ILE A 64 11.35 -7.16 -10.81
CA ILE A 64 11.23 -8.57 -10.39
C ILE A 64 10.16 -8.70 -9.33
N SER A 65 10.21 -7.86 -8.30
CA SER A 65 9.20 -7.88 -7.24
C SER A 65 8.97 -6.51 -6.64
N ILE A 66 7.73 -6.29 -6.23
CA ILE A 66 7.40 -5.23 -5.28
C ILE A 66 7.40 -5.92 -3.93
N ASN A 67 8.24 -5.47 -3.00
CA ASN A 67 8.40 -6.13 -1.71
C ASN A 67 7.39 -5.56 -0.73
N GLU A 68 7.40 -4.24 -0.55
CA GLU A 68 6.49 -3.54 0.35
C GLU A 68 6.34 -2.07 -0.05
N ILE A 69 5.19 -1.49 0.28
CA ILE A 69 5.00 -0.04 0.31
C ILE A 69 4.88 0.31 1.79
N LYS A 70 5.79 1.13 2.31
CA LYS A 70 5.73 1.62 3.68
C LYS A 70 4.91 2.89 3.68
N GLU A 71 3.61 2.78 3.93
CA GLU A 71 2.69 3.92 3.84
C GLU A 71 3.06 5.02 4.82
N LYS A 72 3.47 4.64 6.04
CA LYS A 72 3.90 5.57 7.08
C LYS A 72 5.14 6.37 6.71
N ASP A 73 6.12 5.71 6.11
CA ASP A 73 7.41 6.31 5.75
C ASP A 73 7.38 6.94 4.35
N GLN A 74 6.26 6.79 3.61
CA GLN A 74 6.10 7.25 2.23
C GLN A 74 7.19 6.70 1.30
N THR A 75 7.44 5.38 1.39
CA THR A 75 8.47 4.71 0.56
C THR A 75 7.97 3.47 -0.15
N LEU A 76 8.49 3.25 -1.36
CA LEU A 76 8.35 2.02 -2.13
C LEU A 76 9.64 1.21 -2.00
N VAL A 77 9.51 -0.07 -1.63
CA VAL A 77 10.60 -1.05 -1.65
C VAL A 77 10.34 -2.06 -2.76
N ALA A 78 11.21 -2.07 -3.77
CA ALA A 78 11.12 -2.96 -4.92
C ALA A 78 12.47 -3.57 -5.26
N PHE A 79 12.48 -4.74 -5.87
CA PHE A 79 13.68 -5.41 -6.35
C PHE A 79 13.64 -5.56 -7.87
N GLY A 80 14.76 -5.28 -8.51
CA GLY A 80 14.88 -5.38 -9.96
C GLY A 80 16.32 -5.22 -10.45
N TYR A 81 16.45 -5.29 -11.76
CA TYR A 81 17.71 -5.06 -12.46
C TYR A 81 17.60 -3.77 -13.28
N MET A 82 18.68 -3.01 -13.30
CA MET A 82 18.86 -1.97 -14.31
C MET A 82 19.84 -2.50 -15.35
N GLY A 83 19.54 -2.32 -16.63
CA GLY A 83 20.47 -2.61 -17.71
C GLY A 83 21.00 -1.31 -18.29
N LEU A 84 22.30 -1.07 -18.15
CA LEU A 84 23.00 0.08 -18.72
C LEU A 84 23.90 -0.38 -19.86
N GLN A 85 23.80 0.30 -20.99
CA GLN A 85 24.55 0.02 -22.20
C GLN A 85 25.13 1.31 -22.77
N TRP A 86 26.42 1.30 -23.05
CA TRP A 86 27.14 2.41 -23.68
C TRP A 86 28.27 1.86 -24.53
N THR A 87 28.93 2.71 -25.30
CA THR A 87 30.07 2.32 -26.13
C THR A 87 31.32 3.02 -25.62
N ASP A 88 32.37 2.24 -25.36
CA ASP A 88 33.70 2.72 -25.01
C ASP A 88 34.66 2.36 -26.15
N SER A 89 34.96 3.35 -27.01
CA SER A 89 35.80 3.16 -28.19
C SER A 89 37.25 2.78 -27.84
N PHE A 90 37.72 3.13 -26.64
CA PHE A 90 39.08 2.81 -26.17
C PHE A 90 39.21 1.34 -25.73
N LEU A 91 38.09 0.65 -25.53
CA LEU A 91 38.03 -0.79 -25.22
C LEU A 91 37.61 -1.65 -26.41
N ALA A 92 37.61 -1.10 -27.64
CA ALA A 92 37.34 -1.87 -28.86
C ALA A 92 38.59 -2.66 -29.30
N TRP A 93 38.39 -3.85 -29.88
CA TRP A 93 39.48 -4.65 -30.44
C TRP A 93 39.06 -5.39 -31.71
N ASN A 94 40.06 -5.77 -32.50
CA ASN A 94 39.83 -6.59 -33.68
C ASN A 94 39.77 -8.09 -33.29
N SER A 95 38.58 -8.67 -33.33
CA SER A 95 38.33 -10.08 -32.96
C SER A 95 39.20 -11.08 -33.74
N THR A 96 39.53 -10.78 -35.01
CA THR A 96 40.33 -11.68 -35.85
C THR A 96 41.79 -11.80 -35.37
N ARG A 97 42.33 -10.79 -34.66
CA ARG A 97 43.68 -10.86 -34.05
C ARG A 97 43.75 -11.84 -32.87
N PHE A 98 42.60 -12.22 -32.32
CA PHE A 98 42.47 -13.05 -31.12
C PHE A 98 41.61 -14.29 -31.39
N ASN A 99 41.76 -14.89 -32.57
CA ASN A 99 41.08 -16.14 -32.95
C ASN A 99 39.55 -16.07 -32.77
N GLY A 100 38.92 -14.98 -33.25
CA GLY A 100 37.46 -14.82 -33.21
C GLY A 100 36.91 -14.49 -31.83
N LEU A 101 37.72 -13.94 -30.91
CA LEU A 101 37.27 -13.52 -29.60
C LEU A 101 36.34 -12.29 -29.70
N GLU A 102 35.03 -12.48 -29.56
CA GLU A 102 34.03 -11.42 -29.70
C GLU A 102 33.69 -10.69 -28.40
N TYR A 103 33.89 -11.34 -27.25
CA TYR A 103 33.58 -10.72 -25.95
C TYR A 103 34.48 -11.21 -24.82
N ILE A 104 34.65 -10.34 -23.82
CA ILE A 104 35.27 -10.64 -22.54
C ILE A 104 34.38 -10.19 -21.39
N VAL A 105 34.61 -10.77 -20.22
CA VAL A 105 33.94 -10.39 -18.98
C VAL A 105 35.01 -9.97 -17.98
N VAL A 106 34.88 -8.78 -17.43
CA VAL A 106 35.85 -8.18 -16.50
C VAL A 106 35.14 -7.59 -15.29
N PRO A 107 35.83 -7.43 -14.14
CA PRO A 107 35.26 -6.72 -13.00
C PRO A 107 34.93 -5.27 -13.36
N GLN A 108 33.82 -4.76 -12.84
CA GLN A 108 33.32 -3.41 -13.15
C GLN A 108 34.30 -2.29 -12.82
N VAL A 109 35.20 -2.49 -11.85
CA VAL A 109 36.22 -1.50 -11.45
C VAL A 109 37.28 -1.24 -12.53
N ARG A 110 37.40 -2.11 -13.53
CA ARG A 110 38.37 -1.99 -14.63
C ARG A 110 37.84 -1.20 -15.81
N VAL A 111 36.56 -0.84 -15.82
CA VAL A 111 35.87 -0.16 -16.92
C VAL A 111 35.26 1.13 -16.37
N TRP A 112 35.33 2.21 -17.15
CA TRP A 112 34.61 3.44 -16.83
C TRP A 112 33.12 3.18 -16.76
N ARG A 113 32.43 3.85 -15.83
CA ARG A 113 30.98 3.71 -15.67
C ARG A 113 30.32 5.07 -15.57
N PRO A 114 29.13 5.24 -16.15
CA PRO A 114 28.38 6.48 -15.99
C PRO A 114 27.93 6.63 -14.54
N ASP A 115 27.86 7.88 -14.07
CA ASP A 115 27.52 8.28 -12.70
C ASP A 115 26.00 8.25 -12.45
N ILE A 116 25.33 7.19 -12.92
CA ILE A 116 23.90 7.04 -12.82
C ILE A 116 23.50 6.67 -11.40
N VAL A 117 22.47 7.34 -10.90
CA VAL A 117 21.88 7.10 -9.57
C VAL A 117 20.36 7.04 -9.65
N ILE A 118 19.75 6.52 -8.59
CA ILE A 118 18.32 6.66 -8.36
C ILE A 118 18.09 7.96 -7.60
N GLY A 119 17.58 8.99 -8.29
CA GLY A 119 17.50 10.36 -7.78
C GLY A 119 16.56 10.53 -6.59
N ASN A 120 15.54 9.67 -6.47
CA ASN A 120 14.55 9.71 -5.40
C ASN A 120 14.72 8.61 -4.36
N MET A 121 15.94 8.11 -4.14
CA MET A 121 16.25 7.14 -3.09
C MET A 121 16.20 7.78 -1.68
N VAL A 122 15.60 7.09 -0.69
CA VAL A 122 15.43 7.62 0.68
C VAL A 122 16.61 7.28 1.60
N GLU A 123 17.19 6.09 1.44
CA GLU A 123 18.43 5.74 2.13
C GLU A 123 19.64 6.35 1.43
N LYS A 124 20.80 6.35 2.10
CA LYS A 124 22.05 6.81 1.50
C LYS A 124 22.20 6.18 0.11
N THR A 125 22.53 7.02 -0.88
CA THR A 125 22.81 6.61 -2.26
C THR A 125 23.77 5.43 -2.24
N THR A 126 23.21 4.24 -2.46
CA THR A 126 24.01 3.01 -2.49
C THR A 126 24.65 2.95 -3.87
N LYS A 127 25.94 2.62 -3.92
CA LYS A 127 26.63 2.38 -5.20
C LYS A 127 25.84 1.33 -5.97
N LEU A 128 25.61 1.56 -7.27
CA LEU A 128 25.02 0.53 -8.12
C LEU A 128 26.01 -0.64 -8.21
N GLY A 129 25.56 -1.85 -7.87
CA GLY A 129 26.40 -3.06 -7.85
C GLY A 129 27.48 -3.09 -6.76
N PHE A 130 28.43 -4.01 -6.89
CA PHE A 130 29.56 -4.24 -5.98
C PHE A 130 30.85 -4.42 -6.76
N ASP A 131 32.02 -4.17 -6.16
CA ASP A 131 33.29 -3.97 -6.87
C ASP A 131 33.68 -5.12 -7.83
N GLU A 132 33.38 -6.38 -7.49
CA GLU A 132 33.65 -7.56 -8.32
C GLU A 132 32.55 -7.90 -9.35
N MET A 133 31.50 -7.07 -9.47
CA MET A 133 30.40 -7.32 -10.39
C MET A 133 30.92 -7.41 -11.84
N PRO A 134 30.58 -8.48 -12.58
CA PRO A 134 31.05 -8.66 -13.94
C PRO A 134 30.37 -7.68 -14.92
N ILE A 135 31.17 -7.10 -15.80
CA ILE A 135 30.72 -6.34 -16.97
C ILE A 135 31.08 -7.13 -18.23
N ARG A 136 30.15 -7.15 -19.20
CA ARG A 136 30.39 -7.74 -20.51
C ARG A 136 30.84 -6.66 -21.48
N LEU A 137 32.00 -6.88 -22.10
CA LEU A 137 32.56 -6.05 -23.17
C LEU A 137 32.50 -6.83 -24.48
N ILE A 138 32.01 -6.21 -25.53
CA ILE A 138 31.99 -6.74 -26.89
C ILE A 138 33.12 -6.07 -27.69
N ASN A 139 33.66 -6.76 -28.69
CA ASN A 139 34.79 -6.31 -29.50
C ASN A 139 34.61 -4.94 -30.17
N THR A 140 33.36 -4.50 -30.36
CA THR A 140 33.03 -3.15 -30.86
C THR A 140 33.23 -2.04 -29.84
N GLY A 141 33.62 -2.36 -28.59
CA GLY A 141 33.63 -1.42 -27.47
C GLY A 141 32.28 -1.30 -26.77
N HIS A 142 31.26 -2.03 -27.21
CA HIS A 142 29.95 -1.99 -26.57
C HIS A 142 30.01 -2.66 -25.18
N VAL A 143 29.60 -1.91 -24.17
CA VAL A 143 29.62 -2.31 -22.76
C VAL A 143 28.20 -2.59 -22.30
N THR A 144 28.01 -3.67 -21.57
CA THR A 144 26.73 -3.98 -20.94
C THR A 144 26.91 -4.28 -19.47
N TRP A 145 26.15 -3.57 -18.63
CA TRP A 145 26.20 -3.66 -17.18
C TRP A 145 24.80 -3.81 -16.60
N PHE A 146 24.59 -4.86 -15.80
CA PHE A 146 23.29 -5.19 -15.21
C PHE A 146 23.33 -5.22 -13.68
N PRO A 147 23.45 -4.07 -12.99
CA PRO A 147 23.41 -4.06 -11.53
C PRO A 147 22.02 -4.46 -11.01
N ASN A 148 22.00 -5.39 -10.06
CA ASN A 148 20.82 -5.78 -9.30
C ASN A 148 20.68 -4.91 -8.06
N ILE A 149 19.51 -4.31 -7.85
CA ILE A 149 19.34 -3.31 -6.79
C ILE A 149 18.00 -3.52 -6.08
N LEU A 150 18.06 -3.38 -4.76
CA LEU A 150 16.90 -3.15 -3.92
C LEU A 150 16.64 -1.64 -3.91
N PHE A 151 15.57 -1.22 -4.57
CA PHE A 151 15.14 0.17 -4.67
C PHE A 151 14.32 0.51 -3.43
N GLN A 152 14.75 1.52 -2.67
CA GLN A 152 13.96 2.15 -1.62
C GLN A 152 13.76 3.62 -1.99
N THR A 153 12.67 3.91 -2.70
CA THR A 153 12.41 5.24 -3.27
C THR A 153 11.29 5.96 -2.53
N ALA A 154 11.36 7.29 -2.53
CA ALA A 154 10.30 8.14 -2.03
C ALA A 154 9.08 8.02 -2.95
N CYS A 155 7.90 7.83 -2.36
CA CYS A 155 6.64 7.77 -3.07
C CYS A 155 5.57 8.52 -2.26
N ASP A 156 4.89 9.47 -2.89
CA ASP A 156 3.82 10.21 -2.23
C ASP A 156 2.55 9.36 -2.17
N ILE A 157 2.25 8.86 -0.97
CA ILE A 157 1.14 7.93 -0.73
C ILE A 157 -0.13 8.69 -0.40
N ASN A 158 -1.16 8.52 -1.23
CA ASN A 158 -2.49 9.09 -1.00
C ASN A 158 -3.44 8.06 -0.37
N LEU A 159 -3.76 8.22 0.92
CA LEU A 159 -4.63 7.31 1.68
C LEU A 159 -6.08 7.80 1.85
N GLN A 160 -6.52 8.80 1.06
CA GLN A 160 -7.87 9.36 1.17
C GLN A 160 -8.96 8.27 1.11
N TYR A 161 -8.86 7.36 0.14
CA TYR A 161 -9.83 6.28 -0.11
C TYR A 161 -9.39 4.92 0.45
N TYR A 162 -8.46 4.88 1.40
CA TYR A 162 -8.00 3.62 2.01
C TYR A 162 -9.18 2.76 2.51
N PRO A 163 -9.22 1.43 2.26
CA PRO A 163 -8.22 0.59 1.57
C PRO A 163 -8.50 0.38 0.06
N PHE A 164 -9.35 1.21 -0.55
CA PHE A 164 -9.70 1.19 -1.98
C PHE A 164 -8.82 2.16 -2.78
N ASP A 165 -7.57 2.31 -2.36
CA ASP A 165 -6.61 3.27 -2.89
C ASP A 165 -5.81 2.72 -4.08
N THR A 166 -5.37 3.65 -4.93
CA THR A 166 -4.40 3.43 -6.00
C THR A 166 -3.25 4.42 -5.79
N GLN A 167 -2.02 3.91 -5.83
CA GLN A 167 -0.80 4.67 -5.62
C GLN A 167 -0.04 4.78 -6.92
N VAL A 168 0.58 5.94 -7.14
CA VAL A 168 1.46 6.21 -8.28
C VAL A 168 2.84 6.49 -7.72
N CYS A 169 3.73 5.51 -7.82
CA CYS A 169 5.10 5.63 -7.34
C CYS A 169 6.05 5.75 -8.53
N THR A 170 7.04 6.64 -8.44
CA THR A 170 8.05 6.78 -9.48
C THR A 170 9.40 6.28 -8.98
N ILE A 171 10.18 5.67 -9.88
CA ILE A 171 11.61 5.44 -9.70
C ILE A 171 12.30 6.32 -10.73
N GLN A 172 13.17 7.21 -10.28
CA GLN A 172 13.82 8.20 -11.14
C GLN A 172 15.29 7.86 -11.27
N MET A 173 15.77 7.74 -12.50
CA MET A 173 17.16 7.47 -12.81
C MET A 173 17.77 8.64 -13.57
N ASN A 174 18.89 9.15 -13.07
CA ASN A 174 19.53 10.33 -13.62
C ASN A 174 21.03 10.35 -13.28
N PRO A 175 21.85 11.09 -14.04
CA PRO A 175 23.25 11.33 -13.66
C PRO A 175 23.36 12.12 -12.35
N LEU A 176 24.35 11.75 -11.53
CA LEU A 176 24.58 12.36 -10.22
C LEU A 176 25.21 13.75 -10.35
N VAL A 177 26.31 13.84 -11.09
CA VAL A 177 27.10 15.05 -11.32
C VAL A 177 27.00 15.48 -12.77
N SER A 178 27.01 14.53 -13.71
CA SER A 178 27.06 14.86 -15.13
C SER A 178 25.83 15.61 -15.64
N GLU A 179 26.10 16.53 -16.57
CA GLU A 179 25.07 17.32 -17.26
C GLU A 179 24.62 16.64 -18.55
N ILE A 180 23.53 17.15 -19.14
CA ILE A 180 22.95 16.61 -20.39
C ILE A 180 23.93 16.61 -21.57
N ASN A 181 24.89 17.55 -21.60
CA ASN A 181 25.92 17.60 -22.64
C ASN A 181 27.05 16.59 -22.40
N GLU A 182 27.13 15.99 -21.22
CA GLU A 182 28.16 15.00 -20.91
C GLU A 182 27.63 13.57 -21.05
N ILE A 183 26.42 13.31 -20.53
CA ILE A 183 25.74 12.02 -20.58
C ILE A 183 24.27 12.24 -20.97
N GLU A 184 23.89 11.66 -22.11
CA GLU A 184 22.50 11.60 -22.55
C GLU A 184 21.93 10.22 -22.23
N LEU A 185 20.85 10.18 -21.45
CA LEU A 185 20.16 8.94 -21.11
C LEU A 185 19.06 8.68 -22.14
N HIS A 186 18.99 7.44 -22.62
CA HIS A 186 17.93 6.98 -23.52
C HIS A 186 17.25 5.73 -22.99
N LEU A 187 15.94 5.62 -23.21
CA LEU A 187 15.20 4.41 -22.92
C LEU A 187 15.59 3.29 -23.91
N GLY A 188 16.07 2.16 -23.39
CA GLY A 188 16.31 0.97 -24.21
C GLY A 188 15.00 0.30 -24.63
N SER A 189 14.87 -0.01 -25.92
CA SER A 189 13.62 -0.42 -26.56
C SER A 189 13.33 -1.92 -26.58
N ASN A 190 14.24 -2.77 -26.10
CA ASN A 190 14.24 -4.21 -26.42
C ASN A 190 13.92 -5.17 -25.26
N LEU A 191 13.54 -4.67 -24.08
CA LEU A 191 13.25 -5.52 -22.92
C LEU A 191 11.87 -5.20 -22.37
N ASP A 192 11.02 -6.22 -22.27
CA ASP A 192 9.78 -6.13 -21.50
C ASP A 192 10.15 -5.98 -20.02
N PRO A 193 9.86 -4.82 -19.39
CA PRO A 193 10.23 -4.57 -18.00
C PRO A 193 9.57 -5.54 -17.01
N LEU A 194 8.50 -6.23 -17.42
CA LEU A 194 7.70 -7.12 -16.59
C LEU A 194 7.90 -8.60 -16.92
N ALA A 195 8.83 -8.94 -17.80
CA ALA A 195 9.07 -10.32 -18.24
C ALA A 195 9.31 -11.31 -17.08
N GLU A 196 9.96 -10.84 -16.01
CA GLU A 196 10.30 -11.63 -14.82
C GLU A 196 9.51 -11.20 -13.57
N TYR A 197 8.44 -10.41 -13.74
CA TYR A 197 7.69 -9.87 -12.60
C TYR A 197 6.88 -10.95 -11.87
N GLY A 198 7.19 -11.14 -10.58
CA GLY A 198 6.40 -11.93 -9.65
C GLY A 198 5.20 -11.13 -9.10
N GLN A 199 3.99 -11.67 -9.24
CA GLN A 199 2.78 -11.02 -8.71
C GLN A 199 2.85 -10.82 -7.20
N ASN A 200 2.53 -9.61 -6.74
CA ASN A 200 2.46 -9.28 -5.32
C ASN A 200 1.07 -9.61 -4.71
N GLY A 201 1.07 -10.10 -3.47
CA GLY A 201 -0.12 -10.53 -2.73
C GLY A 201 -0.93 -9.41 -2.07
N GLN A 202 -0.34 -8.22 -1.91
CA GLN A 202 -0.97 -7.03 -1.32
C GLN A 202 -1.31 -5.97 -2.38
N TRP A 203 -0.49 -5.87 -3.42
CA TRP A 203 -0.59 -4.87 -4.47
C TRP A 203 -0.74 -5.53 -5.85
N GLU A 204 -1.58 -4.94 -6.67
CA GLU A 204 -1.74 -5.26 -8.08
C GLU A 204 -1.04 -4.17 -8.90
N LEU A 205 -0.02 -4.55 -9.68
CA LEU A 205 0.57 -3.65 -10.66
C LEU A 205 -0.39 -3.52 -11.84
N VAL A 206 -0.99 -2.33 -11.99
CA VAL A 206 -1.98 -2.06 -13.04
C VAL A 206 -1.27 -1.61 -14.31
N HIS A 207 -0.38 -0.63 -14.18
CA HIS A 207 0.37 -0.05 -15.28
C HIS A 207 1.80 0.26 -14.86
N LEU A 208 2.73 0.10 -15.80
CA LEU A 208 4.08 0.62 -15.73
C LEU A 208 4.27 1.54 -16.93
N ASN A 209 4.49 2.83 -16.67
CA ASN A 209 4.79 3.82 -17.69
C ASN A 209 6.26 4.21 -17.65
N LEU A 210 6.85 4.42 -18.82
CA LEU A 210 8.26 4.72 -19.01
C LEU A 210 8.35 6.08 -19.69
N GLU A 211 8.90 7.07 -18.99
CA GLU A 211 9.04 8.41 -19.54
C GLU A 211 10.52 8.80 -19.62
N ASP A 212 10.92 9.23 -20.81
CA ASP A 212 12.19 9.92 -21.04
C ASP A 212 11.94 11.42 -20.93
N THR A 213 12.36 12.00 -19.80
CA THR A 213 12.16 13.41 -19.49
C THR A 213 13.50 14.12 -19.37
N ARG A 214 13.54 15.38 -19.81
CA ARG A 214 14.74 16.22 -19.73
C ARG A 214 14.42 17.41 -18.85
N ASP A 215 15.26 17.63 -17.86
CA ASP A 215 15.28 18.89 -17.13
C ASP A 215 16.26 19.86 -17.82
N GLN A 216 16.31 21.12 -17.36
CA GLN A 216 17.16 22.15 -17.97
C GLN A 216 18.65 21.77 -18.03
N TYR A 217 19.11 20.87 -17.15
CA TYR A 217 20.52 20.48 -17.02
C TYR A 217 20.78 18.97 -17.04
N LYS A 218 19.76 18.11 -16.94
CA LYS A 218 19.93 16.65 -16.74
C LYS A 218 18.91 15.83 -17.51
N SER A 219 19.37 14.68 -18.01
CA SER A 219 18.52 13.61 -18.54
C SER A 219 17.94 12.80 -17.38
N ILE A 220 16.63 12.55 -17.38
CA ILE A 220 15.90 11.85 -16.31
C ILE A 220 14.97 10.79 -16.92
N LEU A 221 15.24 9.53 -16.61
CA LEU A 221 14.33 8.43 -16.93
C LEU A 221 13.42 8.14 -15.74
N LYS A 222 12.11 8.17 -15.97
CA LYS A 222 11.09 7.91 -14.94
C LYS A 222 10.37 6.60 -15.22
N PHE A 223 10.37 5.72 -14.22
CA PHE A 223 9.62 4.48 -14.19
C PHE A 223 8.43 4.69 -13.26
N GLU A 224 7.24 4.93 -13.83
CA GLU A 224 6.03 5.21 -13.08
C GLU A 224 5.19 3.93 -12.90
N LEU A 225 5.03 3.52 -11.66
CA LEU A 225 4.31 2.32 -11.22
C LEU A 225 2.94 2.72 -10.69
N THR A 226 1.88 2.30 -11.37
CA THR A 226 0.50 2.42 -10.88
C THR A 226 0.11 1.15 -10.13
N LEU A 227 -0.03 1.26 -8.81
CA LEU A 227 -0.23 0.15 -7.88
C LEU A 227 -1.60 0.25 -7.22
N LYS A 228 -2.42 -0.79 -7.35
CA LYS A 228 -3.76 -0.87 -6.76
C LYS A 228 -3.77 -1.84 -5.58
N ARG A 229 -4.33 -1.43 -4.44
CA ARG A 229 -4.37 -2.27 -3.24
C ARG A 229 -5.37 -3.42 -3.38
N ARG A 230 -4.97 -4.63 -2.96
CA ARG A 230 -5.87 -5.79 -2.82
C ARG A 230 -6.67 -5.68 -1.52
N ARG A 231 -7.92 -5.24 -1.65
CA ARG A 231 -8.83 -4.89 -0.54
C ARG A 231 -9.30 -6.02 0.38
N SER A 232 -9.29 -7.28 -0.05
CA SER A 232 -9.98 -8.38 0.64
C SER A 232 -9.53 -8.57 2.10
N PHE A 233 -8.24 -8.44 2.37
CA PHE A 233 -7.68 -8.55 3.73
C PHE A 233 -8.24 -7.46 4.66
N TYR A 234 -8.29 -6.21 4.20
CA TYR A 234 -8.75 -5.06 4.98
C TYR A 234 -10.26 -5.09 5.20
N ILE A 235 -11.03 -5.58 4.24
CA ILE A 235 -12.48 -5.77 4.41
C ILE A 235 -12.76 -6.75 5.55
N MET A 236 -12.07 -7.89 5.57
CA MET A 236 -12.32 -8.95 6.56
C MET A 236 -11.79 -8.59 7.96
N ASN A 237 -10.62 -7.96 8.05
CA ASN A 237 -9.94 -7.75 9.33
C ASN A 237 -10.14 -6.35 9.94
N ILE A 238 -10.61 -5.37 9.16
CA ILE A 238 -10.78 -3.99 9.64
C ILE A 238 -12.24 -3.56 9.53
N ILE A 239 -12.82 -3.60 8.32
CA ILE A 239 -14.17 -3.06 8.09
C ILE A 239 -15.24 -3.91 8.78
N LEU A 240 -15.18 -5.23 8.61
CA LEU A 240 -16.19 -6.16 9.14
C LEU A 240 -16.27 -6.16 10.68
N PRO A 241 -15.16 -6.17 11.45
CA PRO A 241 -15.21 -6.00 12.90
C PRO A 241 -15.82 -4.68 13.36
N VAL A 242 -15.54 -3.57 12.67
CA VAL A 242 -16.12 -2.25 12.99
C VAL A 242 -17.63 -2.22 12.75
N ILE A 243 -18.11 -2.88 11.68
CA ILE A 243 -19.56 -3.03 11.44
C ILE A 243 -20.22 -3.83 12.57
N PHE A 244 -19.59 -4.92 13.04
CA PHE A 244 -20.12 -5.69 14.18
C PHE A 244 -20.13 -4.88 15.48
N LEU A 245 -19.09 -4.09 15.75
CA LEU A 245 -19.07 -3.19 16.90
C LEU A 245 -20.16 -2.12 16.81
N SER A 246 -20.44 -1.61 15.60
CA SER A 246 -21.53 -0.66 15.37
C SER A 246 -22.89 -1.29 15.67
N PHE A 247 -23.11 -2.53 15.22
CA PHE A 247 -24.31 -3.28 15.56
C PHE A 247 -24.45 -3.51 17.08
N MET A 248 -23.37 -3.88 17.76
CA MET A 248 -23.36 -4.03 19.22
C MET A 248 -23.64 -2.72 19.96
N GLY A 249 -23.15 -1.58 19.43
CA GLY A 249 -23.41 -0.25 19.98
C GLY A 249 -24.89 0.11 19.99
N ASN A 250 -25.64 -0.33 18.97
CA ASN A 250 -27.09 -0.17 18.93
C ASN A 250 -27.80 -1.00 20.01
N LEU A 251 -27.34 -2.22 20.28
CA LEU A 251 -27.95 -3.11 21.29
C LEU A 251 -27.85 -2.57 22.73
N VAL A 252 -26.93 -1.65 23.02
CA VAL A 252 -26.79 -0.99 24.33
C VAL A 252 -28.11 -0.35 24.80
N PHE A 253 -28.81 0.34 23.91
CA PHE A 253 -30.06 1.02 24.26
C PHE A 253 -31.24 0.05 24.37
N ALA A 254 -31.15 -1.14 23.77
CA ALA A 254 -32.13 -2.20 23.91
C ALA A 254 -31.99 -2.98 25.23
N LEU A 255 -30.81 -2.92 25.88
CA LEU A 255 -30.56 -3.60 27.15
C LEU A 255 -31.26 -2.88 28.31
N PRO A 256 -32.07 -3.59 29.13
CA PRO A 256 -32.75 -2.99 30.27
C PRO A 256 -31.75 -2.57 31.35
N ALA A 257 -32.02 -1.43 32.00
CA ALA A 257 -31.18 -0.87 33.06
C ALA A 257 -31.00 -1.80 34.28
N GLU A 258 -31.98 -2.67 34.55
CA GLU A 258 -31.98 -3.63 35.66
C GLU A 258 -30.87 -4.68 35.56
N SER A 259 -30.32 -4.90 34.36
CA SER A 259 -29.24 -5.86 34.13
C SER A 259 -27.90 -5.44 34.76
N GLY A 260 -27.71 -4.16 35.11
CA GLY A 260 -26.44 -3.62 35.63
C GLY A 260 -25.30 -3.51 34.59
N GLU A 261 -25.30 -4.34 33.55
CA GLU A 261 -24.23 -4.44 32.56
C GLU A 261 -24.24 -3.35 31.47
N LYS A 262 -25.28 -2.50 31.44
CA LYS A 262 -25.46 -1.47 30.40
C LYS A 262 -24.30 -0.48 30.32
N MET A 263 -23.81 -0.02 31.48
CA MET A 263 -22.68 0.91 31.53
C MET A 263 -21.38 0.23 31.08
N SER A 264 -21.16 -1.01 31.54
CA SER A 264 -20.00 -1.83 31.18
C SER A 264 -19.89 -2.02 29.67
N LEU A 265 -20.98 -2.48 29.02
CA LEU A 265 -21.03 -2.68 27.57
C LEU A 265 -20.72 -1.40 26.78
N THR A 266 -21.26 -0.25 27.21
CA THR A 266 -21.04 1.04 26.53
C THR A 266 -19.57 1.48 26.60
N ILE A 267 -18.94 1.33 27.77
CA ILE A 267 -17.52 1.66 27.96
C ILE A 267 -16.62 0.72 27.16
N THR A 268 -16.91 -0.59 27.14
CA THR A 268 -16.14 -1.56 26.36
C THR A 268 -16.17 -1.24 24.86
N ILE A 269 -17.33 -0.83 24.32
CA ILE A 269 -17.46 -0.45 22.91
C ILE A 269 -16.68 0.83 22.61
N LEU A 270 -16.75 1.83 23.49
CA LEU A 270 -15.95 3.05 23.35
C LEU A 270 -14.46 2.73 23.29
N LEU A 271 -13.97 1.93 24.23
CA LEU A 271 -12.56 1.52 24.27
C LEU A 271 -12.16 0.75 23.01
N ALA A 272 -13.01 -0.16 22.53
CA ALA A 272 -12.77 -0.89 21.29
C ALA A 272 -12.58 0.06 20.10
N TYR A 273 -13.45 1.07 19.94
CA TYR A 273 -13.29 2.06 18.87
C TYR A 273 -12.00 2.87 18.99
N VAL A 274 -11.60 3.28 20.20
CA VAL A 274 -10.33 3.99 20.41
C VAL A 274 -9.15 3.09 20.01
N VAL A 275 -9.16 1.82 20.40
CA VAL A 275 -8.11 0.86 20.02
C VAL A 275 -8.03 0.69 18.50
N TYR A 276 -9.17 0.53 17.81
CA TYR A 276 -9.19 0.45 16.35
C TYR A 276 -8.66 1.74 15.69
N LEU A 277 -9.04 2.92 16.20
CA LEU A 277 -8.53 4.19 15.69
C LEU A 277 -7.00 4.30 15.87
N THR A 278 -6.47 3.89 17.02
CA THR A 278 -5.02 3.88 17.27
C THR A 278 -4.28 2.95 16.30
N ILE A 279 -4.75 1.71 16.11
CA ILE A 279 -4.14 0.75 15.18
C ILE A 279 -4.10 1.32 13.76
N ILE A 280 -5.18 1.97 13.31
CA ILE A 280 -5.21 2.59 11.98
C ILE A 280 -4.25 3.78 11.90
N SER A 281 -4.24 4.64 12.92
CA SER A 281 -3.37 5.82 12.97
C SER A 281 -1.88 5.46 13.03
N GLU A 282 -1.50 4.30 13.57
CA GLU A 282 -0.10 3.87 13.63
C GLU A 282 0.44 3.41 12.28
N ASN A 283 -0.44 2.96 11.38
CA ASN A 283 -0.09 2.45 10.05
C ASN A 283 -0.17 3.51 8.94
N MET A 284 -0.81 4.65 9.21
CA MET A 284 -0.92 5.77 8.26
C MET A 284 0.21 6.79 8.47
N PRO A 285 0.65 7.49 7.41
CA PRO A 285 1.61 8.57 7.54
C PRO A 285 1.01 9.71 8.37
N GLN A 286 1.85 10.39 9.15
CA GLN A 286 1.46 11.54 9.98
C GLN A 286 1.38 12.81 9.12
N THR A 287 0.57 12.80 8.07
CA THR A 287 0.37 13.94 7.17
C THR A 287 -1.05 14.49 7.29
N SER A 288 -1.20 15.81 7.14
CA SER A 288 -2.50 16.49 7.16
C SER A 288 -3.05 16.80 5.77
N ILE A 289 -2.30 16.45 4.72
CA ILE A 289 -2.63 16.77 3.32
C ILE A 289 -3.82 15.92 2.84
N HIS A 290 -3.77 14.62 3.09
CA HIS A 290 -4.80 13.66 2.69
C HIS A 290 -5.30 12.90 3.91
N ILE A 291 -6.42 13.36 4.49
CA ILE A 291 -7.06 12.67 5.62
C ILE A 291 -7.80 11.44 5.09
N SER A 292 -7.54 10.28 5.68
CA SER A 292 -8.25 9.04 5.31
C SER A 292 -9.71 9.08 5.73
N LEU A 293 -10.62 8.74 4.80
CA LEU A 293 -12.06 8.62 5.07
C LEU A 293 -12.36 7.58 6.16
N LEU A 294 -11.56 6.51 6.26
CA LEU A 294 -11.71 5.49 7.29
C LEU A 294 -11.38 6.06 8.69
N ALA A 295 -10.34 6.87 8.80
CA ALA A 295 -9.96 7.51 10.06
C ALA A 295 -11.03 8.53 10.50
N VAL A 296 -11.58 9.31 9.56
CA VAL A 296 -12.71 10.21 9.84
C VAL A 296 -13.93 9.44 10.33
N TYR A 297 -14.25 8.32 9.70
CA TYR A 297 -15.35 7.45 10.12
C TYR A 297 -15.18 6.93 11.55
N LEU A 298 -14.01 6.35 11.86
CA LEU A 298 -13.71 5.86 13.21
C LEU A 298 -13.76 6.99 14.25
N THR A 299 -13.30 8.19 13.89
CA THR A 299 -13.38 9.37 14.76
C THR A 299 -14.84 9.76 15.05
N ILE A 300 -15.72 9.72 14.03
CA ILE A 300 -17.16 9.93 14.20
C ILE A 300 -17.76 8.86 15.12
N LEU A 301 -17.40 7.58 14.96
CA LEU A 301 -17.88 6.50 15.83
C LEU A 301 -17.44 6.69 17.29
N VAL A 302 -16.18 7.10 17.52
CA VAL A 302 -15.68 7.41 18.86
C VAL A 302 -16.47 8.56 19.48
N ALA A 303 -16.74 9.64 18.72
CA ALA A 303 -17.53 10.77 19.19
C ALA A 303 -18.97 10.36 19.53
N LEU A 304 -19.63 9.60 18.64
CA LEU A 304 -20.98 9.07 18.87
C LEU A 304 -21.03 8.12 20.07
N SER A 305 -20.04 7.25 20.23
CA SER A 305 -19.92 6.36 21.39
C SER A 305 -19.70 7.12 22.69
N SER A 306 -18.94 8.22 22.65
CA SER A 306 -18.75 9.09 23.83
C SER A 306 -20.04 9.79 24.24
N ILE A 307 -20.81 10.29 23.26
CA ILE A 307 -22.14 10.87 23.51
C ILE A 307 -23.09 9.79 24.06
N SER A 308 -23.03 8.56 23.55
CA SER A 308 -23.80 7.42 24.07
C SER A 308 -23.52 7.13 25.56
N VAL A 309 -22.25 7.22 26.00
CA VAL A 309 -21.90 7.07 27.43
C VAL A 309 -22.58 8.16 28.30
N LEU A 310 -22.60 9.41 27.83
CA LEU A 310 -23.26 10.50 28.55
C LEU A 310 -24.78 10.30 28.64
N ILE A 311 -25.41 9.91 27.53
CA ILE A 311 -26.85 9.63 27.46
C ILE A 311 -27.21 8.44 28.35
N THR A 312 -26.49 7.33 28.27
CA THR A 312 -26.75 6.14 29.10
C THR A 312 -26.59 6.44 30.58
N THR A 313 -25.60 7.25 30.97
CA THR A 313 -25.45 7.73 32.35
C THR A 313 -26.64 8.57 32.80
N LEU A 314 -27.14 9.47 31.95
CA LEU A 314 -28.34 10.25 32.22
C LEU A 314 -29.58 9.36 32.39
N VAL A 315 -29.79 8.40 31.48
CA VAL A 315 -30.91 7.47 31.55
C VAL A 315 -30.85 6.61 32.82
N LEU A 316 -29.67 6.09 33.17
CA LEU A 316 -29.48 5.32 34.41
C LEU A 316 -29.76 6.17 35.66
N ARG A 317 -29.34 7.44 35.67
CA ARG A 317 -29.65 8.37 36.76
C ARG A 317 -31.15 8.65 36.89
N LEU A 318 -31.85 8.77 35.76
CA LEU A 318 -33.30 8.95 35.74
C LEU A 318 -34.05 7.68 36.17
N HIS A 319 -33.54 6.50 35.79
CA HIS A 319 -34.15 5.21 36.13
C HIS A 319 -34.12 4.93 37.64
N HIS A 320 -33.04 5.31 38.33
CA HIS A 320 -32.88 5.12 39.78
C HIS A 320 -33.44 6.27 40.62
N LYS A 321 -34.13 7.25 40.02
CA LYS A 321 -34.75 8.35 40.75
C LYS A 321 -36.04 7.87 41.42
N ASP A 322 -36.23 8.23 42.69
CA ASP A 322 -37.42 7.84 43.45
C ASP A 322 -38.71 8.40 42.83
N ASP A 323 -39.77 7.58 42.82
CA ASP A 323 -41.10 7.92 42.29
C ASP A 323 -41.84 8.97 43.14
N SER A 324 -41.25 9.43 44.25
CA SER A 324 -41.79 10.47 45.14
C SER A 324 -41.69 11.89 44.58
N ILE A 325 -40.87 12.11 43.53
CA ILE A 325 -40.70 13.42 42.90
C ILE A 325 -41.56 13.47 41.61
N PRO A 326 -42.57 14.35 41.50
CA PRO A 326 -43.40 14.41 40.31
C PRO A 326 -42.60 14.86 39.08
N VAL A 327 -42.83 14.20 37.94
CA VAL A 327 -42.28 14.58 36.63
C VAL A 327 -42.93 15.89 36.19
N SER A 328 -42.12 16.84 35.68
CA SER A 328 -42.64 18.14 35.22
C SER A 328 -43.63 17.98 34.05
N ASP A 329 -44.64 18.86 33.99
CA ASP A 329 -45.76 18.75 33.05
C ASP A 329 -45.33 18.81 31.57
N GLY A 330 -44.25 19.55 31.27
CA GLY A 330 -43.67 19.60 29.92
C GLY A 330 -43.10 18.26 29.46
N ILE A 331 -42.44 17.52 30.35
CA ILE A 331 -41.89 16.19 30.04
C ILE A 331 -43.02 15.16 29.93
N ARG A 332 -44.05 15.27 30.76
CA ARG A 332 -45.25 14.42 30.70
C ARG A 332 -45.95 14.53 29.34
N ASN A 333 -46.13 15.75 28.82
CA ASN A 333 -46.76 15.98 27.51
C ASN A 333 -45.89 15.47 26.35
N LEU A 334 -44.56 15.61 26.45
CA LEU A 334 -43.61 15.06 25.47
C LEU A 334 -43.67 13.53 25.40
N ILE A 335 -43.74 12.84 26.54
CA ILE A 335 -43.88 11.38 26.60
C ILE A 335 -45.23 10.93 26.04
N LYS A 336 -46.32 11.60 26.41
CA LYS A 336 -47.67 11.29 25.89
C LYS A 336 -47.68 11.43 24.35
N PHE A 337 -47.03 12.46 23.80
CA PHE A 337 -46.85 12.63 22.36
C PHE A 337 -46.01 11.51 21.73
N TYR A 338 -44.86 11.18 22.33
CA TYR A 338 -43.97 10.12 21.83
C TYR A 338 -44.63 8.73 21.85
N ARG A 339 -45.30 8.35 22.96
CA ARG A 339 -46.08 7.11 23.05
C ARG A 339 -47.20 7.05 22.01
N ARG A 340 -47.85 8.18 21.71
CA ARG A 340 -48.91 8.27 20.71
C ARG A 340 -48.40 8.09 19.27
N CYS A 341 -47.17 8.51 18.99
CA CYS A 341 -46.53 8.34 17.67
C CYS A 341 -45.88 6.96 17.48
N HIS A 342 -45.33 6.36 18.55
CA HIS A 342 -44.49 5.15 18.44
C HIS A 342 -45.17 3.84 18.89
N CYS A 343 -46.31 3.89 19.59
CA CYS A 343 -47.09 2.69 19.92
C CYS A 343 -48.26 2.49 18.93
N ARG A 344 -48.06 1.60 17.95
CA ARG A 344 -49.14 0.89 17.28
C ARG A 344 -48.90 -0.63 17.36
N SER A 345 -48.97 -1.22 18.55
CA SER A 345 -49.21 -2.67 18.75
C SER A 345 -49.47 -3.02 20.24
N PRO A 346 -50.06 -4.18 20.57
CA PRO A 346 -51.40 -4.35 21.12
C PRO A 346 -51.43 -4.38 22.66
N LYS A 347 -52.61 -4.17 23.22
CA LYS A 347 -52.89 -4.41 24.65
C LYS A 347 -52.64 -5.88 24.97
N ILE A 348 -51.58 -6.18 25.71
CA ILE A 348 -51.46 -7.44 26.45
C ILE A 348 -52.31 -7.26 27.70
N VAL A 349 -53.54 -7.76 27.64
CA VAL A 349 -54.41 -7.96 28.80
C VAL A 349 -53.78 -9.07 29.64
N SER A 350 -53.18 -8.73 30.77
CA SER A 350 -52.76 -9.70 31.78
C SER A 350 -53.95 -10.10 32.66
N ILE A 351 -54.58 -11.23 32.32
CA ILE A 351 -55.48 -11.97 33.23
C ILE A 351 -54.61 -12.82 34.15
N GLN A 352 -54.46 -12.42 35.42
CA GLN A 352 -54.13 -13.26 36.58
C GLN A 352 -53.96 -12.31 37.80
N LYS A 353 -54.67 -12.42 38.93
CA LYS A 353 -55.39 -13.51 39.59
C LYS A 353 -56.55 -12.93 40.42
N ARG A 354 -57.78 -13.33 40.10
CA ARG A 354 -58.82 -13.54 41.12
C ARG A 354 -58.44 -14.84 41.83
N VAL A 355 -58.33 -14.83 43.17
CA VAL A 355 -58.60 -15.92 44.12
C VAL A 355 -57.91 -15.58 45.46
N VAL A 356 -58.75 -15.16 46.42
CA VAL A 356 -58.66 -15.43 47.88
C VAL A 356 -57.51 -14.71 48.62
N THR A 357 -57.75 -13.76 49.53
CA THR A 357 -58.63 -13.83 50.72
C THR A 357 -58.96 -12.42 51.25
N GLN A 358 -60.21 -12.23 51.68
CA GLN A 358 -60.70 -11.07 52.43
C GLN A 358 -59.90 -10.83 53.71
N VAL A 359 -59.67 -9.56 54.10
CA VAL A 359 -60.03 -8.98 55.42
C VAL A 359 -59.94 -7.43 55.33
N SER A 360 -61.01 -6.80 55.80
CA SER A 360 -61.22 -5.40 56.21
C SER A 360 -61.27 -4.27 55.18
N ALA A 361 -62.45 -3.64 55.16
CA ALA A 361 -62.79 -2.41 54.48
C ALA A 361 -62.31 -1.19 55.27
N GLU A 362 -61.68 -0.22 54.61
CA GLU A 362 -61.81 1.21 54.94
C GLU A 362 -61.30 2.11 53.80
N SER A 363 -62.01 3.22 53.61
CA SER A 363 -61.84 4.35 52.67
C SER A 363 -61.77 4.06 51.16
N VAL A 364 -62.93 4.25 50.52
CA VAL A 364 -63.06 4.66 49.11
C VAL A 364 -62.58 6.11 49.03
N ASP A 365 -61.43 6.36 48.42
CA ASP A 365 -61.07 7.66 47.84
C ASP A 365 -60.26 7.44 46.55
N ASP A 366 -60.67 8.17 45.52
CA ASP A 366 -60.12 8.35 44.18
C ASP A 366 -59.80 7.11 43.31
N ILE A 367 -60.72 6.83 42.39
CA ILE A 367 -60.42 6.15 41.13
C ILE A 367 -59.60 7.14 40.28
N GLN A 368 -58.28 7.16 40.51
CA GLN A 368 -57.34 7.81 39.59
C GLN A 368 -57.21 6.93 38.34
N ASP A 369 -57.45 7.51 37.16
CA ASP A 369 -57.27 6.86 35.86
C ASP A 369 -55.87 6.20 35.78
N PRO A 370 -55.73 4.90 35.45
CA PRO A 370 -54.44 4.20 35.42
C PRO A 370 -53.49 4.72 34.33
N ASP A 371 -53.96 5.61 33.45
CA ASP A 371 -53.20 6.23 32.37
C ASP A 371 -52.41 7.50 32.77
N ASP A 372 -52.52 7.98 34.02
CA ASP A 372 -51.89 9.25 34.44
C ASP A 372 -50.62 9.11 35.32
N ASN A 373 -50.26 7.91 35.76
CA ASN A 373 -49.02 7.70 36.54
C ASN A 373 -47.82 7.44 35.62
N VAL A 374 -47.29 8.51 35.04
CA VAL A 374 -45.98 8.48 34.35
C VAL A 374 -44.87 8.36 35.39
N THR A 375 -44.30 7.16 35.55
CA THR A 375 -43.16 6.88 36.44
C THR A 375 -41.82 7.24 35.80
N TRP A 376 -40.80 7.54 36.62
CA TRP A 376 -39.44 7.84 36.13
C TRP A 376 -38.84 6.66 35.36
N LYS A 377 -39.18 5.43 35.76
CA LYS A 377 -38.82 4.20 35.04
C LYS A 377 -39.42 4.14 33.64
N GLY A 378 -40.70 4.50 33.50
CA GLY A 378 -41.39 4.58 32.20
C GLY A 378 -40.80 5.65 31.27
N LEU A 379 -40.37 6.79 31.83
CA LEU A 379 -39.64 7.84 31.11
C LEU A 379 -38.27 7.33 30.63
N ALA A 380 -37.48 6.70 31.51
CA ALA A 380 -36.18 6.13 31.16
C ALA A 380 -36.27 5.11 30.01
N MET A 381 -37.25 4.20 30.07
CA MET A 381 -37.51 3.23 28.98
C MET A 381 -37.93 3.90 27.66
N SER A 382 -38.72 4.98 27.72
CA SER A 382 -39.14 5.70 26.53
C SER A 382 -37.98 6.49 25.89
N LEU A 383 -37.11 7.07 26.71
CA LEU A 383 -35.88 7.73 26.26
C LEU A 383 -34.90 6.73 25.63
N ASP A 384 -34.72 5.55 26.23
CA ASP A 384 -33.89 4.49 25.65
C ASP A 384 -34.37 4.08 24.26
N ALA A 385 -35.68 3.88 24.08
CA ALA A 385 -36.24 3.57 22.77
C ALA A 385 -36.05 4.70 21.75
N PHE A 386 -36.20 5.96 22.17
CA PHE A 386 -35.95 7.12 21.31
C PHE A 386 -34.49 7.19 20.86
N PHE A 387 -33.56 7.10 21.81
CA PHE A 387 -32.13 7.13 21.52
C PHE A 387 -31.66 5.91 20.74
N PHE A 388 -32.28 4.74 20.92
CA PHE A 388 -32.05 3.56 20.07
C PHE A 388 -32.30 3.87 18.59
N TRP A 389 -33.49 4.37 18.24
CA TRP A 389 -33.84 4.67 16.85
C TRP A 389 -33.00 5.82 16.29
N LEU A 390 -32.74 6.86 17.09
CA LEU A 390 -31.90 7.97 16.68
C LEU A 390 -30.46 7.52 16.41
N TYR A 391 -29.87 6.75 17.32
CA TYR A 391 -28.51 6.24 17.20
C TYR A 391 -28.38 5.25 16.03
N LEU A 392 -29.37 4.38 15.84
CA LEU A 392 -29.45 3.47 14.68
C LEU A 392 -29.53 4.23 13.37
N LEU A 393 -30.35 5.27 13.29
CA LEU A 393 -30.47 6.10 12.09
C LEU A 393 -29.15 6.83 11.80
N ILE A 394 -28.51 7.43 12.80
CA ILE A 394 -27.25 8.15 12.63
C ILE A 394 -26.13 7.20 12.21
N THR A 395 -26.00 6.05 12.87
CA THR A 395 -24.94 5.07 12.56
C THR A 395 -25.14 4.36 11.22
N SER A 396 -26.38 4.04 10.85
CA SER A 396 -26.69 3.49 9.52
C SER A 396 -26.49 4.52 8.41
N LEU A 397 -26.88 5.79 8.62
CA LEU A 397 -26.64 6.84 7.64
C LEU A 397 -25.14 7.10 7.47
N SER A 398 -24.38 7.21 8.56
CA SER A 398 -22.94 7.48 8.49
C SER A 398 -22.17 6.34 7.83
N THR A 399 -22.50 5.07 8.16
CA THR A 399 -21.91 3.89 7.51
C THR A 399 -22.18 3.87 6.01
N VAL A 400 -23.44 4.08 5.58
CA VAL A 400 -23.81 4.04 4.16
C VAL A 400 -23.14 5.17 3.38
N VAL A 401 -23.17 6.39 3.90
CA VAL A 401 -22.55 7.55 3.25
C VAL A 401 -21.05 7.33 3.06
N ILE A 402 -20.35 6.85 4.08
CA ILE A 402 -18.90 6.66 4.00
C ILE A 402 -18.54 5.47 3.12
N LEU A 403 -19.28 4.35 3.17
CA LEU A 403 -19.04 3.23 2.27
C LEU A 403 -19.28 3.62 0.81
N LEU A 404 -20.27 4.46 0.53
CA LEU A 404 -20.48 5.00 -0.82
C LEU A 404 -19.30 5.89 -1.23
N LEU A 405 -18.85 6.81 -0.37
CA LEU A 405 -17.70 7.68 -0.65
C LEU A 405 -16.39 6.91 -0.83
N MET A 406 -16.24 5.75 -0.20
CA MET A 406 -15.07 4.88 -0.38
C MET A 406 -15.10 4.06 -1.67
N LEU A 407 -16.28 3.83 -2.24
CA LEU A 407 -16.48 3.01 -3.43
C LEU A 407 -16.57 3.83 -4.72
N THR A 408 -16.90 5.12 -4.63
CA THR A 408 -16.80 6.11 -5.71
C THR A 408 -15.35 6.55 -5.90
#